data_AF-A0A6H3P4R5-F1
#
_entry.id   AF-A0A6H3P4R5-F1
#
_cell.length_a   1.000
_cell.length_b   1.000
_cell.length_c   1.000
_cell.angle_alpha   90.00
_cell.angle_beta   90.00
_cell.angle_gamma   90.00
#
_symmetry.space_group_name_H-M   'P 1'
#
loop_
_entity.id
_entity.type
_entity.pdbx_description
1 polymer ?
#
loop_
_entity_poly.entity_id
_entity_poly.type
_entity_poly.pdbx_seq_one_letter_code
_entity_poly.pdbx_strand_id
1 'polypeptide(L)'
;MEKLVMDVVNAGIALFRSGEEKLKTAVVDLEKVYNDLKSKGELDKSAESQKIRDLLSKTIADAQGAIGKTNASYDEVLAKLQANYQSIYQQIDTAIPPQVKEKLKQTLDELKVLIEKAKSK
;
A
#
# COMPACT_ATOMS: atom_id res chain seq x y z
N MET A 1 11.15 -6.48 9.98
CA MET A 1 9.75 -6.69 9.52
C MET A 1 8.72 -5.75 10.16
N GLU A 2 8.59 -5.63 11.50
CA GLU A 2 7.54 -4.80 12.15
C GLU A 2 7.46 -3.35 11.62
N LYS A 3 8.60 -2.64 11.57
CA LYS A 3 8.67 -1.27 11.03
C LYS A 3 8.26 -1.18 9.55
N LEU A 4 8.70 -2.14 8.74
CA LEU A 4 8.34 -2.21 7.32
C LEU A 4 6.82 -2.26 7.18
N VAL A 5 6.18 -3.17 7.91
CA VAL A 5 4.72 -3.33 7.86
C VAL A 5 4.01 -2.05 8.28
N MET A 6 4.46 -1.41 9.36
CA MET A 6 3.87 -0.16 9.82
C MET A 6 3.96 0.95 8.77
N ASP A 7 5.13 1.13 8.13
CA ASP A 7 5.34 2.14 7.09
C ASP A 7 4.44 1.88 5.87
N VAL A 8 4.30 0.61 5.44
CA VAL A 8 3.43 0.22 4.31
C VAL A 8 1.96 0.47 4.61
N VAL A 9 1.50 0.09 5.81
CA VAL A 9 0.10 0.25 6.20
C VAL A 9 -0.25 1.73 6.33
N ASN A 10 0.62 2.54 6.94
CA ASN A 10 0.43 3.98 7.06
C ASN A 10 0.36 4.68 5.70
N ALA A 11 1.22 4.29 4.76
CA ALA A 11 1.19 4.83 3.40
C ALA A 11 -0.12 4.47 2.69
N GLY A 12 -0.62 3.24 2.86
CA GLY A 12 -1.92 2.82 2.34
C GLY A 12 -3.08 3.64 2.92
N ILE A 13 -3.09 3.85 4.23
CA ILE A 13 -4.09 4.69 4.90
C ILE A 13 -4.08 6.11 4.34
N ALA A 14 -2.89 6.72 4.24
CA ALA A 14 -2.74 8.07 3.69
C ALA A 14 -3.25 8.15 2.24
N LEU A 15 -2.96 7.13 1.43
CA LEU A 15 -3.42 7.03 0.06
C LEU A 15 -4.94 6.91 -0.05
N PHE A 16 -5.60 6.04 0.71
CA PHE A 16 -7.06 5.91 0.64
C PHE A 16 -7.84 7.04 1.35
N ARG A 17 -7.18 7.78 2.24
CA ARG A 17 -7.71 9.04 2.78
C ARG A 17 -7.51 10.21 1.82
N SER A 18 -6.61 10.09 0.86
CA SER A 18 -6.40 11.12 -0.14
C SER A 18 -7.61 11.19 -1.08
N GLY A 19 -8.13 12.40 -1.27
CA GLY A 19 -9.14 12.66 -2.29
C GLY A 19 -8.52 12.68 -3.68
N GLU A 20 -9.38 12.73 -4.71
CA GLU A 20 -8.98 12.78 -6.12
C GLU A 20 -7.89 13.79 -6.43
N GLU A 21 -8.03 15.02 -5.91
CA GLU A 21 -7.08 16.12 -6.12
C GLU A 21 -5.66 15.80 -5.62
N LYS A 22 -5.55 14.90 -4.63
CA LYS A 22 -4.28 14.54 -3.96
C LYS A 22 -3.77 13.17 -4.36
N LEU A 23 -4.45 12.45 -5.25
CA LEU A 23 -4.10 11.08 -5.61
C LEU A 23 -2.69 10.98 -6.20
N LYS A 24 -2.34 11.90 -7.11
CA LYS A 24 -0.99 11.96 -7.70
C LYS A 24 0.08 12.13 -6.63
N THR A 25 -0.15 13.05 -5.69
CA THR A 25 0.76 13.29 -4.56
C THR A 25 0.86 12.07 -3.66
N ALA A 26 -0.27 11.41 -3.36
CA ALA A 26 -0.29 10.21 -2.53
C ALA A 26 0.48 9.04 -3.18
N VAL A 27 0.42 8.89 -4.50
CA VAL A 27 1.23 7.90 -5.23
C VAL A 27 2.72 8.24 -5.18
N VAL A 28 3.08 9.52 -5.29
CA VAL A 28 4.48 9.97 -5.11
C VAL A 28 4.97 9.70 -3.69
N ASP A 29 4.14 9.95 -2.68
CA ASP A 29 4.51 9.67 -1.29
C ASP A 29 4.62 8.16 -1.03
N LEU A 30 3.77 7.34 -1.66
CA LEU A 30 3.91 5.89 -1.64
C LEU A 30 5.23 5.43 -2.28
N GLU A 31 5.64 6.06 -3.38
CA GLU A 31 6.93 5.79 -4.03
C GLU A 31 8.12 6.13 -3.12
N LYS A 32 8.05 7.25 -2.38
CA LYS A 32 9.06 7.57 -1.37
C LYS A 32 9.14 6.50 -0.30
N VAL A 33 7.99 6.05 0.22
CA VAL A 33 7.95 4.95 1.21
C VAL A 33 8.57 3.68 0.64
N TYR A 34 8.24 3.31 -0.59
CA TYR A 34 8.86 2.16 -1.25
C TYR A 34 10.38 2.32 -1.38
N ASN A 35 10.89 3.47 -1.80
CA ASN A 35 12.33 3.71 -1.93
C ASN A 35 13.06 3.69 -0.58
N ASP A 36 12.43 4.24 0.47
CA ASP A 36 12.89 4.13 1.85
C ASP A 36 12.97 2.67 2.30
N LEU A 37 11.93 1.89 1.99
CA LEU A 37 11.86 0.46 2.32
C LEU A 37 12.81 -0.40 1.50
N LYS A 38 13.09 -0.01 0.24
CA LYS A 38 14.09 -0.67 -0.60
C LYS A 38 15.50 -0.45 -0.03
N SER A 39 15.80 0.79 0.36
CA SER A 39 17.10 1.17 0.94
C SER A 39 17.31 0.53 2.32
N LYS A 40 16.29 0.55 3.20
CA LYS A 40 16.33 -0.08 4.53
C LYS A 40 16.17 -1.60 4.47
N GLY A 41 15.53 -2.10 3.41
CA GLY A 41 15.19 -3.50 3.18
C GLY A 41 16.37 -4.37 2.78
N GLU A 42 17.53 -3.79 2.48
CA GLU A 42 18.78 -4.54 2.37
C GLU A 42 19.12 -5.31 3.66
N LEU A 43 18.59 -4.87 4.80
CA LEU A 43 18.75 -5.51 6.11
C LEU A 43 17.73 -6.63 6.36
N ASP A 44 16.58 -6.64 5.67
CA ASP A 44 15.51 -7.64 5.83
C ASP A 44 15.23 -8.32 4.47
N LYS A 45 16.01 -9.38 4.22
CA LYS A 45 16.02 -10.19 2.98
C LYS A 45 15.09 -11.40 3.03
N SER A 46 14.17 -11.45 4.01
CA SER A 46 13.16 -12.50 4.07
C SER A 46 12.27 -12.49 2.81
N ALA A 47 11.80 -13.67 2.41
CA ALA A 47 10.96 -13.82 1.22
C ALA A 47 9.66 -13.01 1.34
N GLU A 48 9.11 -12.91 2.55
CA GLU A 48 7.92 -12.16 2.88
C GLU A 48 8.15 -10.65 2.71
N SER A 49 9.27 -10.12 3.22
CA SER A 49 9.64 -8.72 3.02
C SER A 49 9.88 -8.38 1.55
N GLN A 50 10.52 -9.30 0.80
CA GLN A 50 10.68 -9.15 -0.65
C GLN A 50 9.33 -9.08 -1.35
N LYS A 51 8.42 -10.02 -1.06
CA LYS A 51 7.08 -10.05 -1.66
C LYS A 51 6.26 -8.79 -1.38
N ILE A 52 6.34 -8.23 -0.17
CA ILE A 52 5.68 -6.95 0.15
C ILE A 52 6.27 -5.81 -0.70
N ARG A 53 7.59 -5.75 -0.85
CA ARG A 53 8.26 -4.74 -1.70
C ARG A 53 7.87 -4.87 -3.16
N ASP A 54 7.80 -6.09 -3.69
CA ASP A 54 7.42 -6.36 -5.07
C ASP A 54 5.97 -5.94 -5.33
N LEU A 55 5.05 -6.26 -4.40
CA LEU A 55 3.67 -5.83 -4.48
C LEU A 55 3.54 -4.30 -4.44
N LEU A 56 4.31 -3.61 -3.60
CA LEU A 56 4.35 -2.15 -3.57
C LEU A 56 4.88 -1.55 -4.86
N SER A 57 6.01 -2.06 -5.37
CA SER A 57 6.59 -1.62 -6.63
C SER A 57 5.59 -1.76 -7.77
N LYS A 58 4.87 -2.88 -7.82
CA LYS A 58 3.80 -3.11 -8.80
C LYS A 58 2.65 -2.12 -8.59
N THR A 59 2.24 -1.88 -7.35
CA THR A 59 1.16 -0.93 -7.01
C THR A 59 1.46 0.47 -7.52
N ILE A 60 2.69 0.94 -7.30
CA ILE A 60 3.16 2.25 -7.77
C ILE A 60 3.16 2.30 -9.29
N ALA A 61 3.72 1.29 -9.95
CA ALA A 61 3.77 1.22 -11.41
C ALA A 61 2.36 1.20 -12.05
N ASP A 62 1.45 0.40 -11.49
CA ASP A 62 0.06 0.32 -11.96
C ASP A 62 -0.66 1.66 -11.77
N ALA A 63 -0.44 2.35 -10.65
CA ALA A 63 -1.05 3.64 -10.35
C ALA A 63 -0.50 4.75 -11.24
N GLN A 64 0.83 4.85 -11.39
CA GLN A 64 1.49 5.79 -12.29
C GLN A 64 1.07 5.55 -13.75
N GLY A 65 1.03 4.29 -14.17
CA GLY A 65 0.58 3.90 -15.51
C GLY A 65 -0.87 4.26 -15.77
N ALA A 66 -1.76 4.10 -14.78
CA ALA A 66 -3.14 4.55 -14.88
C ALA A 66 -3.23 6.08 -14.93
N ILE A 67 -2.59 6.79 -14.00
CA ILE A 67 -2.54 8.26 -13.95
C ILE A 67 -1.99 8.88 -15.24
N GLY A 68 -1.02 8.24 -15.88
CA GLY A 68 -0.38 8.72 -17.12
C GLY A 68 -1.25 8.56 -18.37
N LYS A 69 -2.36 7.82 -18.32
CA LYS A 69 -3.30 7.73 -19.44
C LYS A 69 -4.09 9.03 -19.56
N THR A 70 -4.18 9.58 -20.77
CA THR A 70 -4.89 10.83 -21.08
C THR A 70 -6.36 10.87 -20.61
N ASN A 71 -7.02 9.70 -20.49
CA ASN A 71 -8.43 9.59 -20.11
C ASN A 71 -8.68 8.75 -18.84
N ALA A 72 -7.66 8.50 -18.01
CA ALA A 72 -7.90 7.74 -16.79
C ALA A 72 -8.80 8.52 -15.84
N SER A 73 -9.91 7.91 -15.43
CA SER A 73 -10.73 8.42 -14.35
C SER A 73 -10.07 8.13 -13.01
N TYR A 74 -10.36 8.98 -12.02
CA TYR A 74 -10.00 8.74 -10.62
C TYR A 74 -10.40 7.33 -10.16
N ASP A 75 -11.61 6.90 -10.51
CA ASP A 75 -12.16 5.60 -10.12
C ASP A 75 -11.37 4.43 -10.71
N GLU A 76 -10.85 4.54 -11.95
CA GLU A 76 -9.99 3.49 -12.52
C GLU A 76 -8.68 3.35 -11.74
N VAL A 77 -8.05 4.48 -11.39
CA VAL A 77 -6.81 4.47 -10.61
C VAL A 77 -7.07 3.96 -9.20
N LEU A 78 -8.16 4.41 -8.56
CA LEU A 78 -8.55 4.00 -7.22
C LEU A 78 -8.86 2.50 -7.16
N ALA A 79 -9.59 1.95 -8.12
CA ALA A 79 -9.89 0.52 -8.20
C ALA A 79 -8.62 -0.34 -8.34
N LYS A 80 -7.64 0.11 -9.14
CA LYS A 80 -6.32 -0.54 -9.24
C LYS A 80 -5.56 -0.51 -7.93
N LEU A 81 -5.48 0.66 -7.30
CA LEU A 81 -4.84 0.84 -6.00
C LEU A 81 -5.49 -0.06 -4.95
N GLN A 82 -6.82 -0.13 -4.94
CA GLN A 82 -7.59 -0.99 -4.06
C GLN A 82 -7.25 -2.47 -4.24
N ALA A 83 -7.31 -2.99 -5.46
CA ALA A 83 -7.02 -4.40 -5.74
C ALA A 83 -5.59 -4.79 -5.31
N ASN A 84 -4.64 -3.89 -5.58
CA ASN A 84 -3.25 -4.09 -5.22
C ASN A 84 -3.03 -4.03 -3.70
N TYR A 85 -3.64 -3.06 -3.00
CA TYR A 85 -3.56 -2.97 -1.54
C TYR A 85 -4.29 -4.10 -0.82
N GLN A 86 -5.35 -4.66 -1.39
CA GLN A 86 -5.99 -5.85 -0.87
C GLN A 86 -5.00 -7.04 -0.87
N SER A 87 -4.19 -7.17 -1.92
CA SER A 87 -3.13 -8.18 -2.01
C SER A 87 -1.99 -7.91 -1.01
N ILE A 88 -1.57 -6.65 -0.85
CA ILE A 88 -0.57 -6.24 0.15
C ILE A 88 -1.07 -6.56 1.57
N TYR A 89 -2.31 -6.21 1.88
CA TYR A 89 -2.92 -6.49 3.18
C TYR A 89 -2.91 -7.98 3.50
N GLN A 90 -3.36 -8.84 2.57
CA GLN A 90 -3.33 -10.30 2.77
C GLN A 90 -1.90 -10.83 2.97
N GLN A 91 -0.92 -10.30 2.22
CA GLN A 91 0.47 -10.69 2.39
C GLN A 91 1.02 -10.28 3.76
N ILE A 92 0.68 -9.08 4.24
CA ILE A 92 1.05 -8.62 5.58
C ILE A 92 0.38 -9.50 6.64
N ASP A 93 -0.93 -9.74 6.51
CA ASP A 93 -1.75 -10.47 7.47
C ASP A 93 -1.22 -11.91 7.71
N THR A 94 -0.65 -12.52 6.67
CA THR A 94 -0.07 -13.87 6.70
C THR A 94 1.41 -13.89 7.10
N ALA A 95 2.17 -12.85 6.78
CA ALA A 95 3.61 -12.81 7.02
C ALA A 95 3.99 -12.39 8.45
N ILE A 96 3.15 -11.61 9.14
CA ILE A 96 3.50 -11.07 10.45
C ILE A 96 3.17 -12.03 11.60
N PRO A 97 4.04 -12.15 12.61
CA PRO A 97 3.74 -12.93 13.82
C PRO A 97 2.54 -12.35 14.59
N PRO A 98 1.79 -13.18 15.35
CA PRO A 98 0.60 -12.75 16.10
C PRO A 98 0.84 -11.54 17.01
N GLN A 99 1.99 -11.49 17.69
CA GLN A 99 2.37 -10.37 18.56
C GLN A 99 2.49 -9.02 17.81
N VAL A 100 2.94 -9.06 16.55
CA VAL A 100 3.05 -7.86 15.71
C VAL A 100 1.66 -7.49 15.17
N LYS A 101 0.87 -8.50 14.81
CA LYS A 101 -0.52 -8.33 14.38
C LYS A 101 -1.37 -7.65 15.46
N GLU A 102 -1.20 -8.02 16.73
CA GLU A 102 -1.94 -7.42 17.83
C GLU A 102 -1.58 -5.94 18.03
N LYS A 103 -0.29 -5.60 18.00
CA LYS A 103 0.18 -4.20 18.07
C LYS A 103 -0.34 -3.34 16.92
N LEU A 104 -0.37 -3.90 15.71
CA LEU A 104 -0.78 -3.18 14.50
C LEU A 104 -2.27 -3.35 14.19
N LYS A 105 -3.04 -4.03 15.06
CA LYS A 105 -4.42 -4.43 14.80
C LYS A 105 -5.30 -3.24 14.38
N GLN A 106 -5.25 -2.15 15.15
CA GLN A 106 -6.04 -0.96 14.85
C GLN A 106 -5.70 -0.37 13.48
N THR A 107 -4.41 -0.30 13.14
CA THR A 107 -3.92 0.26 11.88
C THR A 107 -4.26 -0.66 10.70
N LEU A 108 -4.17 -1.98 10.88
CA LEU A 108 -4.55 -2.97 9.88
C LEU A 108 -6.07 -2.98 9.62
N ASP A 109 -6.87 -2.92 10.68
CA ASP A 109 -8.33 -2.83 10.59
C ASP A 109 -8.75 -1.53 9.88
N GLU A 110 -8.09 -0.41 10.19
CA GLU A 110 -8.34 0.86 9.52
C GLU A 110 -8.02 0.79 8.03
N LEU A 111 -6.84 0.28 7.67
CA LEU A 111 -6.47 0.07 6.27
C LEU A 111 -7.49 -0.80 5.55
N LYS A 112 -7.93 -1.90 6.17
CA LYS A 112 -8.94 -2.81 5.61
C LYS A 112 -10.25 -2.06 5.33
N VAL A 113 -10.75 -1.30 6.31
CA VAL A 113 -11.99 -0.51 6.14
C VAL A 113 -11.86 0.50 5.01
N LEU A 114 -10.70 1.15 4.87
CA LEU A 114 -10.46 2.12 3.80
C LEU A 114 -10.42 1.45 2.41
N ILE A 115 -9.77 0.29 2.30
CA ILE A 115 -9.77 -0.52 1.08
C ILE A 115 -11.21 -0.94 0.72
N GLU A 116 -12.01 -1.37 1.69
CA GLU A 116 -13.41 -1.77 1.46
C GLU A 116 -14.31 -0.59 1.06
N LYS A 117 -14.12 0.58 1.67
CA LYS A 117 -14.85 1.81 1.30
C LYS A 117 -14.55 2.28 -0.10
N ALA A 118 -13.30 2.12 -0.57
CA ALA A 118 -12.94 2.43 -1.95
C ALA A 118 -13.71 1.61 -3.00
N LYS A 119 -14.34 0.48 -2.61
CA LYS A 119 -15.17 -0.38 -3.47
C LYS A 119 -16.59 0.14 -3.72
N SER A 120 -17.06 1.06 -2.88
CA SER A 120 -18.49 1.39 -2.73
C SER A 120 -18.82 2.83 -3.13
N LYS A 121 -17.97 3.48 -3.94
CA LYS A 121 -18.25 4.80 -4.52
C LYS A 121 -18.66 4.66 -5.98
#